data_AF-V4PA18-F1
#
_entry.id   AF-V4PA18-F1
#
_cell.length_a   1.000
_cell.length_b   1.000
_cell.length_c   1.000
_cell.angle_alpha   90.00
_cell.angle_beta   90.00
_cell.angle_gamma   90.00
#
_symmetry.space_group_name_H-M   'P 1'
#
loop_
_entity.id
_entity.type
_entity.pdbx_description
1 polymer ?
#
loop_
_entity_poly.entity_id
_entity_poly.type
_entity_poly.pdbx_seq_one_letter_code
_entity_poly.pdbx_strand_id
1 'polypeptide(L)'
;MTTYIDGFLIPIPTANKEKYKAGSKVYNDLAKANGALRIVECWGDEVPDGKVTSFPMAVKLEPGETVLFSWVEWPDKATRDAGNKKMMEDPAMASMEMPFDGKRLIMGGFEVLAEY
;
A
#
# COMPACT_ATOMS: atom_id res chain seq x y z
N MET A 1 -2.14 15.48 18.15
CA MET A 1 -1.54 14.41 17.33
C MET A 1 -2.47 14.23 16.16
N THR A 2 -1.97 14.45 14.95
CA THR A 2 -2.75 14.32 13.71
C THR A 2 -2.57 12.92 13.15
N THR A 3 -3.65 12.34 12.65
CA THR A 3 -3.64 11.08 11.89
C THR A 3 -2.57 11.14 10.81
N TYR A 4 -1.81 10.05 10.66
CA TYR A 4 -0.75 9.93 9.67
C TYR A 4 -1.05 8.79 8.71
N ILE A 5 -0.77 9.00 7.42
CA ILE A 5 -1.10 8.06 6.36
C ILE A 5 0.18 7.58 5.70
N ASP A 6 0.35 6.27 5.55
CA ASP A 6 1.21 5.72 4.50
C ASP A 6 0.33 5.39 3.29
N GLY A 7 0.63 5.99 2.13
CA GLY A 7 -0.10 5.77 0.88
C GLY A 7 0.75 5.00 -0.14
N PHE A 8 0.09 4.15 -0.94
CA PHE A 8 0.75 3.25 -1.88
C PHE A 8 0.04 3.20 -3.23
N LEU A 9 0.83 3.05 -4.30
CA LEU A 9 0.37 2.65 -5.63
C LEU A 9 1.21 1.51 -6.16
N ILE A 10 0.55 0.42 -6.55
CA ILE A 10 1.21 -0.85 -6.88
C ILE A 10 0.72 -1.36 -8.25
N PRO A 11 1.62 -1.66 -9.20
CA PRO A 11 1.25 -2.36 -10.43
C PRO A 11 1.23 -3.87 -10.17
N ILE A 12 0.05 -4.48 -10.12
CA ILE A 12 -0.09 -5.91 -9.83
C ILE A 12 -0.52 -6.64 -11.10
N PRO A 13 0.16 -7.72 -11.53
CA PRO A 13 -0.36 -8.61 -12.56
C PRO A 13 -1.80 -9.00 -12.24
N THR A 14 -2.73 -8.79 -13.17
CA THR A 14 -4.16 -8.98 -12.92
C THR A 14 -4.49 -10.41 -12.50
N ALA A 15 -3.76 -11.39 -13.03
CA ALA A 15 -3.85 -12.80 -12.65
C ALA A 15 -3.46 -13.08 -11.18
N ASN A 16 -2.71 -12.17 -10.54
CA ASN A 16 -2.25 -12.29 -9.16
C ASN A 16 -3.18 -11.62 -8.14
N LYS A 17 -4.36 -11.12 -8.52
CA LYS A 17 -5.29 -10.42 -7.60
C LYS A 17 -5.53 -11.18 -6.28
N GLU A 18 -5.92 -12.46 -6.37
CA GLU A 18 -6.19 -13.26 -5.18
C GLU A 18 -4.92 -13.63 -4.42
N LYS A 19 -3.80 -13.85 -5.13
CA LYS A 19 -2.49 -14.10 -4.51
C LYS A 19 -2.04 -12.88 -3.69
N TYR A 20 -2.18 -11.68 -4.25
CA TYR A 20 -1.89 -10.42 -3.55
C TYR A 20 -2.79 -10.27 -2.32
N LYS A 21 -4.10 -10.43 -2.47
CA LYS A 21 -5.06 -10.29 -1.37
C LYS A 21 -4.79 -11.26 -0.21
N ALA A 22 -4.38 -12.49 -0.53
CA ALA A 22 -3.99 -13.46 0.49
C ALA A 22 -2.67 -13.05 1.19
N GLY A 23 -1.68 -12.61 0.42
CA GLY A 23 -0.38 -12.17 0.94
C GLY A 23 -0.47 -10.90 1.78
N SER A 24 -1.26 -9.91 1.35
CA SER A 24 -1.41 -8.62 2.05
C SER A 24 -1.99 -8.76 3.44
N LYS A 25 -2.73 -9.85 3.72
CA LYS A 25 -3.25 -10.14 5.06
C LYS A 25 -2.15 -10.19 6.12
N VAL A 26 -0.98 -10.74 5.81
CA VAL A 26 0.15 -10.83 6.76
C VAL A 26 0.62 -9.42 7.15
N TYR A 27 0.85 -8.57 6.15
CA TYR A 27 1.20 -7.16 6.37
C TYR A 27 0.11 -6.44 7.17
N ASN A 28 -1.16 -6.63 6.82
CA ASN A 28 -2.29 -5.97 7.47
C ASN A 28 -2.38 -6.36 8.95
N ASP A 29 -2.26 -7.65 9.27
CA ASP A 29 -2.30 -8.15 10.65
C ASP A 29 -1.13 -7.57 11.48
N LEU A 30 0.08 -7.52 10.90
CA LEU A 30 1.25 -6.94 11.56
C LEU A 30 1.11 -5.43 11.76
N ALA A 31 0.62 -4.69 10.76
CA ALA A 31 0.37 -3.25 10.86
C ALA A 31 -0.63 -2.95 11.97
N LYS A 32 -1.73 -3.71 12.05
CA LYS A 32 -2.72 -3.61 13.13
C LYS A 32 -2.12 -3.91 14.50
N ALA A 33 -1.34 -4.99 14.63
CA ALA A 33 -0.66 -5.35 15.87
C ALA A 33 0.33 -4.27 16.34
N ASN A 34 0.83 -3.45 15.40
CA ASN A 34 1.78 -2.37 15.65
C ASN A 34 1.15 -0.97 15.70
N GLY A 35 -0.18 -0.87 15.75
CA GLY A 35 -0.89 0.39 16.03
C GLY A 35 -1.58 1.04 14.84
N ALA A 36 -1.62 0.41 13.66
CA ALA A 36 -2.42 0.91 12.55
C ALA A 36 -3.93 0.89 12.90
N LEU A 37 -4.62 1.98 12.62
CA LEU A 37 -6.06 2.16 12.87
C LEU A 37 -6.92 1.55 11.78
N ARG A 38 -6.46 1.60 10.52
CA ARG A 38 -7.18 1.11 9.35
C ARG A 38 -6.21 0.82 8.22
N ILE A 39 -6.50 -0.21 7.44
CA ILE A 39 -5.83 -0.48 6.18
C ILE A 39 -6.92 -0.61 5.13
N VAL A 40 -6.75 0.04 3.99
CA VAL A 40 -7.69 -0.04 2.86
C VAL A 40 -6.90 -0.34 1.60
N GLU A 41 -7.36 -1.34 0.85
CA GLU A 41 -6.76 -1.77 -0.41
C GLU A 41 -7.84 -1.77 -1.50
N CYS A 42 -7.64 -0.95 -2.53
CA CYS A 42 -8.59 -0.74 -3.62
C CYS A 42 -8.01 -1.28 -4.93
N TRP A 43 -8.71 -2.23 -5.54
CA TRP A 43 -8.38 -2.74 -6.87
C TRP A 43 -8.89 -1.76 -7.93
N GLY A 44 -8.05 -1.40 -8.91
CA GLY A 44 -8.44 -0.55 -10.03
C GLY A 44 -9.65 -1.13 -10.78
N ASP A 45 -10.67 -0.30 -10.94
CA ASP A 45 -11.91 -0.63 -11.65
C ASP A 45 -12.08 0.32 -12.85
N GLU A 46 -12.31 1.60 -12.57
CA GLU A 46 -12.36 2.66 -13.59
C GLU A 46 -11.17 3.62 -13.44
N VAL A 47 -10.02 3.23 -13.97
CA VAL A 47 -8.77 4.00 -13.89
C VAL A 47 -8.39 4.53 -15.28
N PRO A 48 -8.69 5.80 -15.61
CA PRO A 48 -8.48 6.33 -16.95
C PRO A 48 -6.99 6.59 -17.24
N ASP A 49 -6.62 6.42 -18.49
CA ASP A 49 -5.35 6.92 -19.01
C ASP A 49 -5.36 8.44 -19.18
N GLY A 50 -4.17 9.03 -19.07
CA GLY A 50 -3.95 10.46 -19.20
C GLY A 50 -2.91 10.78 -20.27
N LYS A 51 -2.87 12.04 -20.70
CA LYS A 51 -1.89 12.51 -21.70
C LYS A 51 -0.58 13.01 -21.10
N VAL A 52 -0.63 13.48 -19.85
CA VAL A 52 0.53 14.06 -19.13
C VAL A 52 0.90 13.17 -17.95
N THR A 53 -0.11 12.78 -17.16
CA THR A 53 0.02 11.85 -16.04
C THR A 53 -1.28 11.06 -15.86
N SER A 54 -1.17 9.91 -15.21
CA SER A 54 -2.28 9.07 -14.76
C SER A 54 -1.77 8.09 -13.70
N PHE A 55 -2.67 7.38 -13.01
CA PHE A 55 -2.27 6.30 -12.10
C PHE A 55 -1.46 5.20 -12.83
N PRO A 56 -1.88 4.69 -14.01
CA PRO A 56 -1.06 3.76 -14.79
C PRO A 56 0.32 4.30 -15.14
N MET A 57 0.42 5.58 -15.54
CA MET A 57 1.70 6.20 -15.85
C MET A 57 2.60 6.33 -14.62
N ALA A 58 2.02 6.63 -13.44
CA ALA A 58 2.77 6.80 -12.21
C ALA A 58 3.55 5.53 -11.84
N VAL A 59 2.91 4.37 -11.94
CA VAL A 59 3.54 3.07 -11.66
C VAL A 59 4.16 2.40 -12.89
N LYS A 60 4.21 3.08 -14.05
CA LYS A 60 4.65 2.50 -15.33
C LYS A 60 3.98 1.14 -15.58
N LEU A 61 2.66 1.13 -15.57
CA LEU A 61 1.83 -0.07 -15.69
C LEU A 61 2.09 -0.78 -17.02
N GLU A 62 2.32 -2.09 -16.95
CA GLU A 62 2.52 -2.95 -18.12
C GLU A 62 1.21 -3.62 -18.55
N PRO A 63 1.11 -4.08 -19.81
CA PRO A 63 -0.05 -4.86 -20.25
C PRO A 63 -0.30 -6.08 -19.37
N GLY A 64 -1.54 -6.27 -18.93
CA GLY A 64 -1.92 -7.38 -18.06
C GLY A 64 -1.75 -7.10 -16.56
N GLU A 65 -1.42 -5.86 -16.18
CA GLU A 65 -1.41 -5.40 -14.80
C GLU A 65 -2.61 -4.50 -14.48
N THR A 66 -2.94 -4.39 -13.19
CA THR A 66 -3.92 -3.46 -12.64
C THR A 66 -3.28 -2.65 -11.53
N VAL A 67 -3.64 -1.37 -11.43
CA VAL A 67 -3.23 -0.51 -10.32
C VAL A 67 -3.99 -0.91 -9.05
N LEU A 68 -3.26 -1.11 -7.96
CA LEU A 68 -3.81 -1.07 -6.61
C LEU A 68 -3.51 0.30 -5.98
N PHE A 69 -4.55 0.94 -5.44
CA PHE A 69 -4.42 2.11 -4.58
C PHE A 69 -4.73 1.68 -3.14
N SER A 70 -3.79 1.91 -2.22
CA SER A 70 -3.99 1.53 -0.83
C SER A 70 -3.38 2.53 0.15
N TRP A 71 -3.86 2.47 1.39
CA TRP A 71 -3.29 3.25 2.47
C TRP A 71 -3.41 2.56 3.83
N VAL A 72 -2.53 2.96 4.74
CA VAL A 72 -2.55 2.61 6.17
C VAL A 72 -2.74 3.89 6.98
N GLU A 73 -3.76 3.90 7.82
CA GLU A 73 -4.05 4.98 8.77
C GLU A 73 -3.40 4.67 10.12
N TRP A 74 -2.65 5.63 10.65
CA TRP A 74 -1.97 5.56 11.93
C TRP A 74 -2.47 6.70 12.84
N PRO A 75 -2.49 6.52 14.16
CA PRO A 75 -2.94 7.58 15.08
C PRO A 75 -2.03 8.81 15.03
N ASP A 76 -0.73 8.60 14.77
CA ASP A 76 0.28 9.63 14.59
C ASP A 76 1.55 9.08 13.92
N LYS A 77 2.46 9.99 13.53
CA LYS A 77 3.73 9.63 12.89
C LYS A 77 4.67 8.83 13.80
N ALA A 78 4.67 9.09 15.11
CA ALA A 78 5.58 8.41 16.03
C ALA A 78 5.21 6.92 16.16
N THR A 79 3.91 6.63 16.26
CA THR A 79 3.34 5.29 16.24
C THR A 79 3.62 4.61 14.90
N ARG A 80 3.42 5.32 13.78
CA ARG A 80 3.76 4.82 12.44
C ARG A 80 5.23 4.42 12.33
N ASP A 81 6.15 5.29 12.74
CA ASP A 81 7.59 5.04 12.62
C ASP A 81 8.03 3.87 13.52
N ALA A 82 7.54 3.82 14.76
CA ALA A 82 7.81 2.71 15.67
C ALA A 82 7.23 1.38 15.16
N GLY A 83 6.02 1.42 14.59
CA GLY A 83 5.35 0.26 14.02
C GLY A 83 6.07 -0.27 12.78
N ASN A 84 6.41 0.61 11.83
CA ASN A 84 7.16 0.24 10.63
C ASN A 84 8.53 -0.36 10.96
N LYS A 85 9.23 0.17 11.97
CA LYS A 85 10.49 -0.41 12.43
C LYS A 85 10.30 -1.86 12.90
N LYS A 86 9.31 -2.10 13.77
CA LYS A 86 9.02 -3.45 14.27
C LYS A 86 8.62 -4.41 13.15
N MET A 87 7.80 -3.96 12.21
CA MET A 87 7.39 -4.78 11.07
C MET A 87 8.57 -5.17 10.18
N MET A 88 9.49 -4.23 9.89
CA MET A 88 10.69 -4.53 9.09
C MET A 88 11.62 -5.55 9.77
N GLU A 89 11.60 -5.64 11.10
CA GLU A 89 12.37 -6.60 11.88
C GLU A 89 11.62 -7.95 12.05
N ASP A 90 10.34 -8.03 11.66
CA ASP A 90 9.51 -9.23 11.82
C ASP A 90 9.82 -10.29 10.74
N PRO A 91 10.15 -11.54 11.11
CA PRO A 91 10.42 -12.61 10.16
C PRO A 91 9.26 -12.90 9.19
N ALA A 92 8.02 -12.64 9.59
CA ALA A 92 6.85 -12.81 8.74
C ALA A 92 6.84 -11.81 7.58
N MET A 93 7.40 -10.61 7.75
CA MET A 93 7.60 -9.66 6.65
C MET A 93 8.67 -10.14 5.67
N ALA A 94 9.79 -10.67 6.17
CA ALA A 94 10.86 -11.19 5.32
C ALA A 94 10.42 -12.39 4.46
N SER A 95 9.41 -13.13 4.91
CA SER A 95 8.86 -14.29 4.22
C SER A 95 7.66 -13.95 3.30
N MET A 96 7.26 -12.68 3.26
CA MET A 96 6.12 -12.24 2.46
C MET A 96 6.49 -12.22 0.98
N GLU A 97 5.73 -12.96 0.17
CA GLU A 97 5.85 -12.86 -1.28
C GLU A 97 5.22 -11.57 -1.78
N MET A 98 5.95 -10.81 -2.60
CA MET A 98 5.40 -9.67 -3.35
C MET A 98 5.07 -10.14 -4.77
N PRO A 99 3.79 -10.41 -5.11
CA PRO A 99 3.41 -10.91 -6.43
C PRO A 99 3.32 -9.78 -7.47
N PHE A 100 4.21 -8.79 -7.38
CA PHE A 100 4.30 -7.58 -8.20
C PHE A 100 5.76 -7.08 -8.25
N ASP A 101 6.06 -6.16 -9.17
CA ASP A 101 7.38 -5.55 -9.26
C ASP A 101 7.56 -4.41 -8.25
N GLY A 102 8.23 -4.71 -7.13
CA GLY A 102 8.49 -3.74 -6.06
C GLY A 102 9.32 -2.52 -6.48
N LYS A 103 10.00 -2.53 -7.63
CA LYS A 103 10.74 -1.35 -8.14
C LYS A 103 9.82 -0.25 -8.67
N ARG A 104 8.58 -0.61 -9.03
CA ARG A 104 7.56 0.31 -9.56
C ARG A 104 6.51 0.72 -8.52
N LEU A 105 6.62 0.18 -7.30
CA LEU A 105 5.85 0.63 -6.14
C LEU A 105 6.14 2.11 -5.86
N ILE A 106 5.08 2.90 -5.75
CA ILE A 106 5.16 4.25 -5.16
C ILE A 106 4.68 4.15 -3.73
N MET A 107 5.43 4.76 -2.80
CA MET A 107 5.03 4.91 -1.40
C MET A 107 5.34 6.31 -0.90
N GLY A 108 4.54 6.80 0.06
CA GLY A 108 4.77 8.09 0.71
C GLY A 108 4.04 8.19 2.04
N GLY A 109 4.58 9.01 2.94
CA GLY A 109 3.93 9.35 4.21
C GLY A 109 3.30 10.74 4.15
N PHE A 110 2.11 10.90 4.70
CA PHE A 110 1.31 12.11 4.61
C PHE A 110 0.65 12.45 5.95
N GLU A 111 0.62 13.73 6.29
CA GLU A 111 -0.25 14.24 7.34
C GLU A 111 -1.66 14.46 6.78
N VAL A 112 -2.70 14.13 7.56
CA VAL A 112 -4.08 14.46 7.19
C VAL A 112 -4.29 15.96 7.29
N LEU A 113 -4.58 16.61 6.15
CA LEU A 113 -4.89 18.04 6.10
C LEU A 113 -6.32 18.35 6.57
N ALA A 114 -7.29 17.51 6.20
CA ALA A 114 -8.69 17.62 6.58
C ALA A 114 -9.41 16.26 6.44
N GLU A 115 -10.39 16.03 7.30
CA GLU A 115 -11.35 14.92 7.25
C GLU A 115 -12.74 15.50 7.60
N TYR A 116 -13.80 15.01 6.98
CA TYR A 116 -15.16 15.55 7.10
C TYR A 116 -16.17 14.46 7.45
#